data_AF-A0A3B9NRM2-F1
#
_entry.id   AF-A0A3B9NRM2-F1
#
_cell.length_a   1.000
_cell.length_b   1.000
_cell.length_c   1.000
_cell.angle_alpha   90.00
_cell.angle_beta   90.00
_cell.angle_gamma   90.00
#
_symmetry.space_group_name_H-M   'P 1'
#
loop_
_entity.id
_entity.type
_entity.pdbx_description
1 polymer ?
#
loop_
_entity_poly.entity_id
_entity_poly.type
_entity_poly.pdbx_seq_one_letter_code
_entity_poly.pdbx_strand_id
1 'polypeptide(L)'
;MSTIKADAIEAATGTNTDLVLTGKGTGVPDIETGFKVSGTAGLPVSDLRVGTDGELITWDASGNPTTVAVGTAAQVLTSNGAGAAPTFQDAAGGAYEFISSVTASSAASVDFDAVFSGSYTNYLMIAEGIIPATDATVMWIRLSTDGGSTWVSSAGAYTTNWLANPASTAVQGSLGHATAIEVNSSTVSNNGQSNVTTDGYSAFSATIYSPQSSSHFTRVVGHAIIADSGDPSSINQNLFAAGRRAAEAHDSIQVLSSSGNISGVFKLYGIKDA
;
A
#
# COMPACT_ATOMS: atom_id res chain seq x y z
N MET A 1 6.12 54.55 39.07
CA MET A 1 6.56 53.14 39.08
C MET A 1 7.21 52.88 40.42
N SER A 2 6.70 51.91 41.18
CA SER A 2 7.35 51.49 42.42
C SER A 2 8.42 50.46 42.05
N THR A 3 9.68 50.87 41.98
CA THR A 3 10.84 49.98 41.79
C THR A 3 11.41 49.60 43.14
N ILE A 4 11.55 48.30 43.40
CA ILE A 4 12.38 47.78 44.49
C ILE A 4 13.83 47.81 43.98
N LYS A 5 14.71 48.51 44.69
CA LYS A 5 16.16 48.50 44.44
C LYS A 5 16.82 47.89 45.68
N ALA A 6 17.50 46.77 45.51
CA ALA A 6 18.26 46.11 46.56
C ALA A 6 19.58 45.59 45.96
N ASP A 7 20.68 45.78 46.67
CA ASP A 7 21.99 45.30 46.25
C ASP A 7 22.10 43.78 46.37
N ALA A 8 21.39 43.18 47.33
CA ALA A 8 21.21 41.75 47.48
C ALA A 8 19.82 41.44 48.09
N ILE A 9 19.22 40.32 47.70
CA ILE A 9 18.06 39.73 48.38
C ILE A 9 18.51 38.35 48.86
N GLU A 10 18.79 38.24 50.15
CA GLU A 10 19.27 37.01 50.79
C GLU A 10 18.12 36.35 51.55
N ALA A 11 18.04 35.01 51.50
CA ALA A 11 17.07 34.27 52.29
C ALA A 11 17.38 34.43 53.78
N ALA A 12 16.35 34.63 54.61
CA ALA A 12 16.52 34.71 56.05
C ALA A 12 17.09 33.38 56.60
N THR A 13 18.07 33.43 57.50
CA THR A 13 18.59 32.23 58.16
C THR A 13 17.65 31.81 59.30
N GLY A 14 16.80 30.79 59.10
CA GLY A 14 15.84 30.32 60.09
C GLY A 14 14.77 29.37 59.52
N THR A 15 13.70 29.09 60.29
CA THR A 15 12.51 28.40 59.77
C THR A 15 11.64 29.39 58.99
N ASN A 16 11.40 29.08 57.71
CA ASN A 16 10.76 29.90 56.67
C ASN A 16 11.71 30.86 55.93
N THR A 17 12.41 30.31 54.93
CA THR A 17 13.38 31.00 54.05
C THR A 17 12.74 31.61 52.81
N ASP A 18 11.41 31.62 52.72
CA ASP A 18 10.67 31.98 51.52
C ASP A 18 10.71 33.50 51.26
N LEU A 19 11.06 33.89 50.04
CA LEU A 19 10.95 35.26 49.57
C LEU A 19 9.53 35.51 49.04
N VAL A 20 8.75 36.34 49.75
CA VAL A 20 7.40 36.75 49.32
C VAL A 20 7.44 38.14 48.70
N LEU A 21 7.14 38.25 47.41
CA LEU A 21 6.98 39.51 46.69
C LEU A 21 5.49 39.77 46.42
N THR A 22 4.86 40.70 47.16
CA THR A 22 3.43 41.03 47.00
C THR A 22 3.25 42.42 46.37
N GLY A 23 2.71 42.49 45.15
CA GLY A 23 2.20 43.74 44.59
C GLY A 23 0.81 44.05 45.15
N LYS A 24 0.60 45.24 45.73
CA LYS A 24 -0.72 45.68 46.23
C LYS A 24 -1.64 46.31 45.16
N GLY A 25 -1.23 46.27 43.88
CA GLY A 25 -2.00 46.81 42.74
C GLY A 25 -2.58 45.70 41.86
N THR A 26 -3.33 46.08 40.82
CA THR A 26 -3.92 45.12 39.84
C THR A 26 -2.92 44.59 38.81
N GLY A 27 -1.65 45.05 38.85
CA GLY A 27 -0.59 44.58 37.96
C GLY A 27 0.01 43.27 38.44
N VAL A 28 0.29 42.36 37.51
CA VAL A 28 1.07 41.15 37.77
C VAL A 28 2.54 41.56 38.00
N PRO A 29 3.27 41.00 38.97
CA PRO A 29 4.71 41.18 39.06
C PRO A 29 5.36 40.76 37.75
N ASP A 30 5.85 41.72 36.98
CA ASP A 30 6.59 41.46 35.76
C ASP A 30 8.04 41.11 36.15
N ILE A 31 8.32 39.81 36.24
CA ILE A 31 9.68 39.31 36.43
C ILE A 31 10.28 39.27 35.03
N GLU A 32 11.04 40.32 34.70
CA GLU A 32 11.73 40.46 33.42
C GLU A 32 12.44 39.13 33.04
N THR A 33 12.44 38.82 31.75
CA THR A 33 12.91 37.55 31.13
C THR A 33 13.99 36.84 31.95
N GLY A 34 13.62 35.74 32.62
CA GLY A 34 14.58 35.01 33.46
C GLY A 34 14.04 34.37 34.73
N PHE A 35 12.72 34.21 34.91
CA PHE A 35 12.20 33.35 35.97
C PHE A 35 12.72 31.92 35.78
N LYS A 36 13.82 31.61 36.47
CA LYS A 36 14.36 30.27 36.55
C LYS A 36 13.53 29.51 37.55
N VAL A 37 12.70 28.58 37.08
CA VAL A 37 12.18 27.51 37.94
C VAL A 37 13.34 26.56 38.25
N SER A 38 14.29 27.01 39.07
CA SER A 38 15.44 26.21 39.51
C SER A 38 15.11 25.45 40.79
N GLY A 39 13.98 24.74 40.79
CA GLY A 39 13.58 23.81 41.84
C GLY A 39 13.38 22.42 41.25
N THR A 40 13.51 21.38 42.08
CA THR A 40 13.35 19.96 41.72
C THR A 40 12.01 19.63 41.05
N ALA A 41 11.03 20.55 41.11
CA ALA A 41 9.67 20.38 40.61
C ALA A 41 9.45 20.71 39.12
N GLY A 42 10.38 21.40 38.44
CA GLY A 42 10.20 21.82 37.04
C GLY A 42 9.00 22.77 36.82
N LEU A 43 8.62 23.04 35.56
CA LEU A 43 7.41 23.79 35.20
C LEU A 43 6.20 22.82 35.16
N PRO A 44 5.18 22.96 36.04
CA PRO A 44 3.98 22.16 35.96
C PRO A 44 3.26 22.33 34.61
N VAL A 45 2.71 21.25 34.06
CA VAL A 45 1.92 21.32 32.80
C VAL A 45 0.70 22.23 32.95
N SER A 46 0.14 22.36 34.16
CA SER A 46 -0.95 23.29 34.48
C SER A 46 -0.60 24.77 34.30
N ASP A 47 0.70 25.09 34.33
CA ASP A 47 1.20 26.45 34.26
C ASP A 47 1.59 26.84 32.82
N LEU A 48 1.53 25.88 31.88
CA LEU A 48 1.61 26.17 30.46
C LEU A 48 0.36 26.91 30.02
N ARG A 49 0.54 27.95 29.19
CA ARG A 49 -0.58 28.64 28.54
C ARG A 49 -1.41 27.62 27.75
N VAL A 50 -2.72 27.68 27.90
CA VAL A 50 -3.66 26.83 27.14
C VAL A 50 -3.41 26.97 25.63
N GLY A 51 -3.51 25.86 24.91
CA GLY A 51 -3.38 25.77 23.45
C GLY A 51 -4.57 25.05 22.83
N THR A 52 -4.48 24.79 21.53
CA THR A 52 -5.43 23.92 20.82
C THR A 52 -5.08 22.46 21.07
N ASP A 53 -6.08 21.61 21.28
CA ASP A 53 -5.86 20.16 21.45
C ASP A 53 -5.12 19.57 20.24
N GLY A 54 -4.04 18.83 20.50
CA GLY A 54 -3.14 18.30 19.48
C GLY A 54 -1.99 19.21 19.06
N GLU A 55 -1.87 20.44 19.58
CA GLU A 55 -0.68 21.28 19.37
C GLU A 55 0.53 20.69 20.12
N LEU A 56 1.71 20.82 19.52
CA LEU A 56 2.96 20.33 20.11
C LEU A 56 3.99 21.46 20.24
N ILE A 57 4.70 21.53 21.36
CA ILE A 57 5.80 22.47 21.55
C ILE A 57 7.00 22.01 20.70
N THR A 58 7.67 22.95 20.02
CA THR A 58 8.85 22.70 19.17
C THR A 58 9.79 23.92 19.17
N TRP A 59 10.79 23.90 18.28
CA TRP A 59 11.68 25.03 18.01
C TRP A 59 11.61 25.45 16.55
N ASP A 60 11.64 26.76 16.31
CA ASP A 60 11.74 27.32 14.96
C ASP A 60 13.18 27.23 14.41
N ALA A 61 13.37 27.73 13.18
CA ALA A 61 14.66 27.76 12.51
C ALA A 61 15.77 28.50 13.29
N SER A 62 15.38 29.43 14.17
CA SER A 62 16.28 30.24 15.00
C SER A 62 16.49 29.65 16.40
N GLY A 63 15.89 28.49 16.70
CA GLY A 63 15.95 27.87 18.02
C GLY A 63 15.04 28.53 19.06
N ASN A 64 14.07 29.36 18.64
CA ASN A 64 13.08 29.89 19.56
C ASN A 64 12.00 28.83 19.83
N PRO A 65 11.55 28.67 21.09
CA PRO A 65 10.38 27.86 21.39
C PRO A 65 9.16 28.36 20.61
N THR A 66 8.47 27.45 19.94
CA THR A 66 7.24 27.71 19.19
C THR A 66 6.32 26.49 19.28
N THR A 67 5.22 26.46 18.53
CA THR A 67 4.33 25.31 18.43
C THR A 67 4.19 24.82 17.00
N VAL A 68 3.96 23.51 16.85
CA VAL A 68 3.44 22.90 15.63
C VAL A 68 1.92 22.97 15.70
N ALA A 69 1.29 23.50 14.65
CA ALA A 69 -0.16 23.54 14.52
C ALA A 69 -0.75 22.12 14.49
N VAL A 70 -2.02 21.99 14.88
CA VAL A 70 -2.73 20.70 14.89
C VAL A 70 -2.79 20.05 13.51
N GLY A 71 -2.68 18.72 13.46
CA GLY A 71 -2.91 17.92 12.26
C GLY A 71 -4.33 17.34 12.18
N THR A 72 -4.58 16.57 11.13
CA THR A 72 -5.78 15.72 11.03
C THR A 72 -5.46 14.28 11.48
N ALA A 73 -6.51 13.46 11.69
CA ALA A 73 -6.37 12.08 12.17
C ALA A 73 -5.52 11.16 11.27
N ALA A 74 -5.36 11.49 9.98
CA ALA A 74 -4.58 10.69 9.03
C ALA A 74 -3.14 11.18 8.84
N GLN A 75 -2.75 12.26 9.53
CA GLN A 75 -1.44 12.87 9.36
C GLN A 75 -0.45 12.39 10.42
N VAL A 76 0.83 12.40 10.03
CA VAL A 76 1.97 12.06 10.88
C VAL A 76 2.83 13.30 11.08
N LEU A 77 3.46 13.42 12.25
CA LEU A 77 4.42 14.49 12.50
C LEU A 77 5.72 14.17 11.75
N THR A 78 5.99 14.93 10.69
CA THR A 78 7.18 14.75 9.86
C THR A 78 8.22 15.81 10.18
N SER A 79 9.47 15.37 10.39
CA SER A 79 10.61 16.29 10.47
C SER A 79 10.88 16.91 9.11
N ASN A 80 10.94 18.24 9.05
CA ASN A 80 11.28 18.98 7.84
C ASN A 80 12.80 19.17 7.64
N GLY A 81 13.62 18.50 8.47
CA GLY A 81 15.07 18.65 8.46
C GLY A 81 15.57 19.84 9.29
N ALA A 82 16.89 20.05 9.30
CA ALA A 82 17.52 21.10 10.09
C ALA A 82 17.07 22.50 9.65
N GLY A 83 16.73 23.35 10.62
CA GLY A 83 16.28 24.73 10.34
C GLY A 83 14.82 24.84 9.91
N ALA A 84 14.02 23.78 9.99
CA ALA A 84 12.59 23.82 9.74
C ALA A 84 11.82 23.08 10.84
N ALA A 85 10.81 23.74 11.42
CA ALA A 85 9.95 23.11 12.41
C ALA A 85 9.21 21.90 11.79
N PRO A 86 9.01 20.80 12.53
CA PRO A 86 8.17 19.69 12.07
C PRO A 86 6.74 20.16 11.75
N THR A 87 6.06 19.42 10.89
CA THR A 87 4.66 19.68 10.53
C THR A 87 3.90 18.36 10.43
N PHE A 88 2.61 18.37 10.73
CA PHE A 88 1.74 17.26 10.36
C PHE A 88 1.59 17.21 8.83
N GLN A 89 1.93 16.06 8.25
CA GLN A 89 1.87 15.81 6.82
C GLN A 89 1.12 14.50 6.59
N ASP A 90 0.53 14.36 5.40
CA ASP A 90 -0.10 13.11 5.01
C ASP A 90 0.94 11.98 5.05
N ALA A 91 0.58 10.86 5.65
CA ALA A 91 1.47 9.71 5.68
C ALA A 91 1.79 9.28 4.24
N ALA A 92 3.08 9.16 3.93
CA ALA A 92 3.48 8.59 2.65
C ALA A 92 2.92 7.17 2.56
N GLY A 93 2.10 6.91 1.53
CA GLY A 93 1.56 5.58 1.26
C GLY A 93 2.66 4.61 0.82
N GLY A 94 2.35 3.31 0.84
CA GLY A 94 3.20 2.30 0.21
C GLY A 94 3.21 2.42 -1.32
N ALA A 95 4.05 1.62 -1.97
CA ALA A 95 4.17 1.59 -3.43
C ALA A 95 2.90 1.10 -4.14
N TYR A 96 2.01 0.38 -3.45
CA TYR A 96 0.78 -0.17 -4.03
C TYR A 96 -0.44 0.65 -3.60
N GLU A 97 -1.16 1.20 -4.59
CA GLU A 97 -2.47 1.82 -4.40
C GLU A 97 -3.56 0.81 -4.74
N PHE A 98 -4.51 0.59 -3.83
CA PHE A 98 -5.66 -0.26 -4.11
C PHE A 98 -6.59 0.39 -5.14
N ILE A 99 -6.90 -0.33 -6.22
CA ILE A 99 -7.82 0.17 -7.26
C ILE A 99 -9.21 -0.43 -7.06
N SER A 100 -9.31 -1.76 -7.04
CA SER A 100 -10.60 -2.44 -6.96
C SER A 100 -10.46 -3.89 -6.50
N SER A 101 -11.56 -4.46 -6.03
CA SER A 101 -11.69 -5.88 -5.69
C SER A 101 -13.01 -6.43 -6.22
N VAL A 102 -12.97 -7.64 -6.77
CA VAL A 102 -14.14 -8.40 -7.20
C VAL A 102 -14.15 -9.74 -6.49
N THR A 103 -15.28 -10.08 -5.86
CA THR A 103 -15.53 -11.42 -5.32
C THR A 103 -16.41 -12.18 -6.30
N ALA A 104 -15.83 -13.20 -6.95
CA ALA A 104 -16.54 -14.08 -7.87
C ALA A 104 -17.18 -15.24 -7.12
N SER A 105 -18.43 -15.54 -7.46
CA SER A 105 -19.15 -16.73 -7.02
C SER A 105 -19.76 -17.39 -8.24
N SER A 106 -19.09 -18.41 -8.77
CA SER A 106 -19.45 -19.07 -10.03
C SER A 106 -19.66 -18.08 -11.19
N ALA A 107 -18.70 -17.17 -11.39
CA ALA A 107 -18.73 -16.21 -12.49
C ALA A 107 -18.05 -16.79 -13.75
N ALA A 108 -18.54 -16.48 -14.95
CA ALA A 108 -17.88 -16.91 -16.19
C ALA A 108 -16.51 -16.23 -16.39
N SER A 109 -16.38 -15.00 -15.88
CA SER A 109 -15.16 -14.19 -15.89
C SER A 109 -15.18 -13.20 -14.72
N VAL A 110 -14.03 -12.60 -14.46
CA VAL A 110 -13.85 -11.47 -13.55
C VAL A 110 -13.18 -10.36 -14.33
N ASP A 111 -13.89 -9.26 -14.48
CA ASP A 111 -13.50 -8.17 -15.38
C ASP A 111 -13.21 -6.90 -14.57
N PHE A 112 -12.11 -6.24 -14.92
CA PHE A 112 -11.73 -4.93 -14.41
C PHE A 112 -11.67 -3.98 -15.60
N ASP A 113 -12.74 -3.23 -15.79
CA ASP A 113 -12.94 -2.38 -16.97
C ASP A 113 -12.36 -0.98 -16.75
N ALA A 114 -11.63 -0.47 -17.75
CA ALA A 114 -11.03 0.87 -17.77
C ALA A 114 -10.18 1.22 -16.53
N VAL A 115 -9.47 0.23 -15.98
CA VAL A 115 -8.64 0.34 -14.77
C VAL A 115 -7.20 0.72 -15.04
N PHE A 116 -6.68 0.41 -16.23
CA PHE A 116 -5.36 0.88 -16.62
C PHE A 116 -5.46 2.31 -17.14
N SER A 117 -4.68 3.20 -16.53
CA SER A 117 -4.73 4.64 -16.70
C SER A 117 -3.32 5.20 -16.70
N GLY A 118 -3.17 6.48 -17.05
CA GLY A 118 -1.87 7.17 -16.98
C GLY A 118 -1.37 7.43 -15.54
N SER A 119 -2.12 7.04 -14.51
CA SER A 119 -1.74 7.28 -13.10
C SER A 119 -0.66 6.32 -12.59
N TYR A 120 -0.51 5.15 -13.22
CA TYR A 120 0.48 4.15 -12.83
C TYR A 120 1.17 3.56 -14.07
N THR A 121 2.48 3.40 -13.99
CA THR A 121 3.23 2.72 -15.05
C THR A 121 3.00 1.21 -15.03
N ASN A 122 2.84 0.63 -13.84
CA ASN A 122 2.71 -0.82 -13.64
C ASN A 122 1.55 -1.13 -12.69
N TYR A 123 1.03 -2.35 -12.79
CA TYR A 123 -0.11 -2.82 -12.01
C TYR A 123 0.18 -4.20 -11.41
N LEU A 124 -0.41 -4.49 -10.26
CA LEU A 124 -0.34 -5.79 -9.60
C LEU A 124 -1.74 -6.36 -9.43
N MET A 125 -1.97 -7.54 -9.97
CA MET A 125 -3.16 -8.34 -9.71
C MET A 125 -2.84 -9.40 -8.67
N ILE A 126 -3.72 -9.57 -7.68
CA ILE A 126 -3.68 -10.66 -6.70
C ILE A 126 -5.02 -11.36 -6.73
N ALA A 127 -5.01 -12.68 -6.91
CA ALA A 127 -6.19 -13.50 -6.87
C ALA A 127 -6.00 -14.63 -5.85
N GLU A 128 -7.00 -14.84 -4.98
CA GLU A 128 -6.93 -15.78 -3.86
C GLU A 128 -8.25 -16.55 -3.71
N GLY A 129 -8.17 -17.75 -3.12
CA GLY A 129 -9.36 -18.58 -2.90
C GLY A 129 -9.98 -19.08 -4.21
N ILE A 130 -9.16 -19.29 -5.25
CA ILE A 130 -9.65 -19.55 -6.61
C ILE A 130 -10.07 -21.00 -6.74
N ILE A 131 -11.28 -21.21 -7.26
CA ILE A 131 -11.87 -22.52 -7.56
C ILE A 131 -12.58 -22.48 -8.90
N PRO A 132 -12.17 -23.29 -9.90
CA PRO A 132 -12.93 -23.47 -11.12
C PRO A 132 -14.17 -24.36 -10.88
N ALA A 133 -15.17 -24.25 -11.73
CA ALA A 133 -16.36 -25.13 -11.68
C ALA A 133 -16.10 -26.53 -12.28
N THR A 134 -15.07 -26.66 -13.12
CA THR A 134 -14.67 -27.93 -13.77
C THR A 134 -13.23 -28.27 -13.42
N ASP A 135 -12.92 -29.55 -13.30
CA ASP A 135 -11.56 -30.00 -13.03
C ASP A 135 -10.62 -29.78 -14.21
N ALA A 136 -9.33 -29.76 -13.89
CA ALA A 136 -8.22 -29.72 -14.84
C ALA A 136 -8.23 -28.49 -15.75
N THR A 137 -8.71 -27.35 -15.25
CA THR A 137 -8.75 -26.09 -16.00
C THR A 137 -7.49 -25.26 -15.85
N VAL A 138 -7.33 -24.32 -16.78
CA VAL A 138 -6.30 -23.31 -16.76
C VAL A 138 -6.90 -21.95 -16.45
N MET A 139 -6.28 -21.18 -15.57
CA MET A 139 -6.57 -19.77 -15.41
C MET A 139 -5.96 -18.97 -16.54
N TRP A 140 -6.80 -18.15 -17.14
CA TRP A 140 -6.45 -17.24 -18.22
C TRP A 140 -6.57 -15.81 -17.78
N ILE A 141 -5.66 -14.99 -18.30
CA ILE A 141 -5.75 -13.53 -18.24
C ILE A 141 -5.86 -13.01 -19.67
N ARG A 142 -6.79 -12.09 -19.90
CA ARG A 142 -6.92 -11.34 -21.15
C ARG A 142 -6.85 -9.84 -20.90
N LEU A 143 -6.53 -9.12 -21.96
CA LEU A 143 -6.47 -7.67 -21.98
C LEU A 143 -7.48 -7.15 -23.00
N SER A 144 -7.90 -5.91 -22.83
CA SER A 144 -8.80 -5.20 -23.74
C SER A 144 -8.25 -3.79 -24.03
N THR A 145 -8.65 -3.27 -25.18
CA THR A 145 -8.29 -1.93 -25.68
C THR A 145 -9.53 -1.03 -25.85
N ASP A 146 -10.70 -1.48 -25.38
CA ASP A 146 -12.01 -0.86 -25.60
C ASP A 146 -12.89 -0.86 -24.35
N GLY A 147 -12.27 -0.67 -23.18
CA GLY A 147 -12.96 -0.58 -21.90
C GLY A 147 -13.66 -1.86 -21.48
N GLY A 148 -13.14 -3.02 -21.88
CA GLY A 148 -13.72 -4.33 -21.56
C GLY A 148 -14.87 -4.77 -22.48
N SER A 149 -15.20 -3.99 -23.52
CA SER A 149 -16.28 -4.33 -24.46
C SER A 149 -15.94 -5.58 -25.28
N THR A 150 -14.67 -5.73 -25.66
CA THR A 150 -14.13 -6.92 -26.29
C THR A 150 -12.79 -7.31 -25.67
N TRP A 151 -12.54 -8.62 -25.61
CA TRP A 151 -11.32 -9.18 -25.06
C TRP A 151 -10.44 -9.69 -26.18
N VAL A 152 -9.14 -9.40 -26.11
CA VAL A 152 -8.22 -9.90 -27.12
C VAL A 152 -8.09 -11.41 -26.95
N SER A 153 -8.74 -12.17 -27.85
CA SER A 153 -8.82 -13.64 -27.75
C SER A 153 -8.39 -14.37 -29.02
N SER A 154 -7.84 -13.66 -30.00
CA SER A 154 -7.39 -14.26 -31.26
C SER A 154 -6.18 -15.18 -31.04
N ALA A 155 -6.11 -16.29 -31.77
CA ALA A 155 -4.92 -17.13 -31.77
C ALA A 155 -3.71 -16.31 -32.26
N GLY A 156 -2.56 -16.42 -31.58
CA GLY A 156 -1.40 -15.60 -31.91
C GLY A 156 -1.32 -14.24 -31.22
N ALA A 157 -2.29 -13.89 -30.37
CA ALA A 157 -2.31 -12.57 -29.74
C ALA A 157 -1.32 -12.49 -28.55
N TYR A 158 -1.09 -13.61 -27.85
CA TYR A 158 -0.16 -13.69 -26.74
C TYR A 158 0.96 -14.68 -27.00
N THR A 159 2.11 -14.40 -26.39
CA THR A 159 3.13 -15.40 -26.09
C THR A 159 3.13 -15.63 -24.59
N THR A 160 3.19 -16.88 -24.16
CA THR A 160 3.25 -17.26 -22.75
C THR A 160 4.33 -18.32 -22.55
N ASN A 161 5.02 -18.27 -21.42
CA ASN A 161 5.93 -19.29 -20.95
C ASN A 161 5.63 -19.60 -19.49
N TRP A 162 6.02 -20.78 -19.05
CA TRP A 162 5.87 -21.20 -17.67
C TRP A 162 6.99 -22.12 -17.24
N LEU A 163 7.25 -22.08 -15.94
CA LEU A 163 7.97 -23.11 -15.21
C LEU A 163 7.01 -23.63 -14.13
N ALA A 164 6.57 -24.87 -14.29
CA ALA A 164 5.70 -25.55 -13.35
C ALA A 164 6.52 -26.57 -12.57
N ASN A 165 6.32 -26.63 -11.26
CA ASN A 165 6.87 -27.70 -10.41
C ASN A 165 5.71 -28.57 -9.93
N PRO A 166 5.18 -29.49 -10.77
CA PRO A 166 4.22 -30.49 -10.33
C PRO A 166 4.95 -31.52 -9.45
N ALA A 167 4.68 -31.48 -8.15
CA ALA A 167 5.37 -32.28 -7.13
C ALA A 167 6.92 -32.10 -7.09
N SER A 168 7.70 -33.00 -7.71
CA SER A 168 9.15 -33.13 -7.51
C SER A 168 10.03 -32.88 -8.74
N THR A 169 9.45 -32.68 -9.93
CA THR A 169 10.20 -32.46 -11.18
C THR A 169 9.73 -31.18 -11.86
N ALA A 170 10.63 -30.25 -12.11
CA ALA A 170 10.32 -29.01 -12.82
C ALA A 170 10.08 -29.28 -14.31
N VAL A 171 9.00 -28.73 -14.86
CA VAL A 171 8.62 -28.79 -16.27
C VAL A 171 8.50 -27.37 -16.81
N GLN A 172 9.10 -27.12 -17.98
CA GLN A 172 9.04 -25.83 -18.67
C GLN A 172 8.28 -25.98 -19.99
N GLY A 173 7.48 -24.97 -20.34
CA GLY A 173 6.80 -24.90 -21.63
C GLY A 173 6.62 -23.46 -22.11
N SER A 174 6.25 -23.34 -23.39
CA SER A 174 5.98 -22.05 -24.03
C SER A 174 4.97 -22.22 -25.16
N LEU A 175 4.06 -21.26 -25.29
CA LEU A 175 3.14 -21.14 -26.41
C LEU A 175 3.33 -19.77 -27.06
N GLY A 176 3.67 -19.77 -28.35
CA GLY A 176 3.81 -18.56 -29.17
C GLY A 176 2.51 -18.09 -29.82
N HIS A 177 1.41 -18.85 -29.69
CA HIS A 177 0.13 -18.59 -30.37
C HIS A 177 -1.09 -18.63 -29.46
N ALA A 178 -0.95 -18.18 -28.22
CA ALA A 178 -2.02 -18.28 -27.24
C ALA A 178 -3.13 -17.23 -27.46
N THR A 179 -4.34 -17.58 -27.05
CA THR A 179 -5.55 -16.72 -27.03
C THR A 179 -5.72 -15.98 -25.71
N ALA A 180 -4.86 -16.27 -24.73
CA ALA A 180 -4.81 -15.65 -23.42
C ALA A 180 -3.40 -15.80 -22.83
N ILE A 181 -3.14 -15.09 -21.75
CA ILE A 181 -2.02 -15.35 -20.85
C ILE A 181 -2.40 -16.53 -19.97
N GLU A 182 -1.58 -17.59 -19.98
CA GLU A 182 -1.77 -18.77 -19.14
C GLU A 182 -1.07 -18.60 -17.79
N VAL A 183 -1.82 -18.65 -16.70
CA VAL A 183 -1.27 -18.57 -15.33
C VAL A 183 -0.75 -19.93 -14.87
N ASN A 184 -1.42 -21.00 -15.28
CA ASN A 184 -0.97 -22.40 -15.22
C ASN A 184 -1.14 -23.04 -16.59
N SER A 185 -0.68 -24.28 -16.81
CA SER A 185 -0.79 -24.92 -18.13
C SER A 185 -1.42 -26.30 -18.06
N SER A 186 -2.37 -26.57 -18.98
CA SER A 186 -2.98 -27.89 -19.18
C SER A 186 -2.09 -28.85 -19.96
N THR A 187 -1.04 -28.33 -20.62
CA THR A 187 -0.07 -29.15 -21.37
C THR A 187 0.96 -29.84 -20.47
N VAL A 188 1.06 -29.41 -19.21
CA VAL A 188 1.86 -30.05 -18.18
C VAL A 188 0.93 -30.98 -17.41
N SER A 189 1.27 -32.28 -17.38
CA SER A 189 0.53 -33.27 -16.58
C SER A 189 0.46 -32.81 -15.13
N ASN A 190 -0.68 -33.00 -14.48
CA ASN A 190 -0.87 -32.68 -13.07
C ASN A 190 -0.62 -31.19 -12.78
N ASN A 191 -1.15 -30.29 -13.60
CA ASN A 191 -1.04 -28.84 -13.40
C ASN A 191 -2.35 -28.09 -13.73
N GLY A 192 -3.45 -28.83 -13.87
CA GLY A 192 -4.79 -28.29 -14.01
C GLY A 192 -5.43 -28.11 -12.65
N GLN A 193 -6.21 -27.04 -12.48
CA GLN A 193 -6.80 -26.71 -11.19
C GLN A 193 -7.87 -27.73 -10.75
N SER A 194 -7.85 -28.12 -9.47
CA SER A 194 -8.94 -28.86 -8.82
C SER A 194 -10.15 -27.96 -8.62
N ASN A 195 -11.35 -28.48 -8.89
CA ASN A 195 -12.63 -27.83 -8.56
C ASN A 195 -13.10 -28.12 -7.12
N VAL A 196 -12.37 -28.95 -6.39
CA VAL A 196 -12.77 -29.45 -5.07
C VAL A 196 -12.21 -28.54 -3.99
N THR A 197 -13.09 -27.96 -3.18
CA THR A 197 -12.71 -27.04 -2.08
C THR A 197 -11.79 -27.67 -1.04
N THR A 198 -11.91 -28.97 -0.78
CA THR A 198 -11.10 -29.68 0.23
C THR A 198 -9.67 -29.97 -0.21
N ASP A 199 -9.39 -29.89 -1.52
CA ASP A 199 -8.07 -30.11 -2.09
C ASP A 199 -7.20 -28.84 -1.99
N GLY A 200 -7.77 -27.77 -1.43
CA GLY A 200 -7.15 -26.45 -1.30
C GLY A 200 -7.65 -25.47 -2.35
N TYR A 201 -7.14 -24.25 -2.27
CA TYR A 201 -7.47 -23.18 -3.21
C TYR A 201 -6.26 -22.81 -4.04
N SER A 202 -6.51 -22.44 -5.30
CA SER A 202 -5.47 -21.82 -6.11
C SER A 202 -5.37 -20.32 -5.80
N ALA A 203 -4.20 -19.74 -6.07
CA ALA A 203 -3.95 -18.31 -5.95
C ALA A 203 -2.88 -17.87 -6.95
N PHE A 204 -2.87 -16.60 -7.35
CA PHE A 204 -1.77 -16.05 -8.11
C PHE A 204 -1.53 -14.56 -7.82
N SER A 205 -0.32 -14.11 -8.12
CA SER A 205 0.02 -12.71 -8.28
C SER A 205 0.59 -12.47 -9.67
N ALA A 206 0.22 -11.36 -10.31
CA ALA A 206 0.68 -11.00 -11.65
C ALA A 206 1.00 -9.50 -11.71
N THR A 207 2.25 -9.17 -12.04
CA THR A 207 2.64 -7.80 -12.36
C THR A 207 2.47 -7.55 -13.85
N ILE A 208 1.72 -6.51 -14.19
CA ILE A 208 1.45 -6.05 -15.55
C ILE A 208 2.28 -4.79 -15.79
N TYR A 209 3.21 -4.87 -16.75
CA TYR A 209 4.13 -3.80 -17.07
C TYR A 209 3.65 -2.96 -18.24
N SER A 210 3.56 -1.65 -17.99
CA SER A 210 3.26 -0.63 -19.00
C SER A 210 2.05 -0.96 -19.90
N PRO A 211 0.87 -1.34 -19.35
CA PRO A 211 -0.28 -1.72 -20.15
C PRO A 211 -0.76 -0.59 -21.07
N GLN A 212 -0.56 0.67 -20.69
CA GLN A 212 -0.93 1.85 -21.46
C GLN A 212 0.10 2.26 -22.54
N SER A 213 1.19 1.50 -22.72
CA SER A 213 2.18 1.83 -23.75
C SER A 213 1.72 1.40 -25.15
N SER A 214 1.65 2.35 -26.09
CA SER A 214 1.44 2.06 -27.51
C SER A 214 2.75 1.77 -28.28
N SER A 215 3.91 1.92 -27.63
CA SER A 215 5.24 1.77 -28.26
C SER A 215 5.94 0.46 -27.87
N HIS A 216 5.48 -0.17 -26.80
CA HIS A 216 6.05 -1.41 -26.28
C HIS A 216 4.95 -2.44 -26.02
N PHE A 217 5.28 -3.72 -26.13
CA PHE A 217 4.33 -4.78 -25.82
C PHE A 217 4.13 -4.85 -24.32
N THR A 218 2.88 -4.88 -23.88
CA THR A 218 2.54 -5.19 -22.48
C THR A 218 3.14 -6.54 -22.11
N ARG A 219 3.84 -6.57 -20.98
CA ARG A 219 4.42 -7.79 -20.40
C ARG A 219 3.75 -8.09 -19.08
N VAL A 220 3.61 -9.37 -18.79
CA VAL A 220 3.08 -9.87 -17.52
C VAL A 220 4.06 -10.89 -16.98
N VAL A 221 4.35 -10.82 -15.69
CA VAL A 221 5.06 -11.88 -14.97
C VAL A 221 4.30 -12.18 -13.71
N GLY A 222 4.30 -13.44 -13.29
CA GLY A 222 3.63 -13.80 -12.07
C GLY A 222 4.05 -15.14 -11.51
N HIS A 223 3.50 -15.40 -10.33
CA HIS A 223 3.63 -16.66 -9.62
C HIS A 223 2.23 -17.12 -9.21
N ALA A 224 1.99 -18.41 -9.36
CA ALA A 224 0.74 -19.04 -8.97
C ALA A 224 1.00 -20.29 -8.13
N ILE A 225 0.11 -20.51 -7.19
CA ILE A 225 -0.04 -21.74 -6.44
C ILE A 225 -1.30 -22.41 -6.95
N ILE A 226 -1.18 -23.65 -7.39
CA ILE A 226 -2.27 -24.42 -7.99
C ILE A 226 -2.56 -25.62 -7.10
N ALA A 227 -3.81 -25.71 -6.64
CA ALA A 227 -4.36 -26.94 -6.11
C ALA A 227 -4.60 -27.89 -7.29
N ASP A 228 -3.85 -28.98 -7.35
CA ASP A 228 -3.84 -29.86 -8.52
C ASP A 228 -5.05 -30.80 -8.53
N SER A 229 -5.68 -30.92 -9.69
CA SER A 229 -6.77 -31.88 -9.96
C SER A 229 -6.30 -33.32 -10.11
N GLY A 230 -5.02 -33.54 -10.49
CA GLY A 230 -4.46 -34.87 -10.69
C GLY A 230 -3.99 -35.55 -9.39
N ASP A 231 -3.44 -34.76 -8.47
CA ASP A 231 -3.04 -35.17 -7.14
C ASP A 231 -3.39 -34.07 -6.11
N PRO A 232 -4.52 -34.18 -5.39
CA PRO A 232 -4.97 -33.16 -4.44
C PRO A 232 -4.08 -33.02 -3.21
N SER A 233 -3.11 -33.92 -3.02
CA SER A 233 -2.06 -33.80 -2.01
C SER A 233 -0.83 -33.02 -2.50
N SER A 234 -0.77 -32.70 -3.80
CA SER A 234 0.28 -31.90 -4.44
C SER A 234 -0.10 -30.43 -4.52
N ILE A 235 0.84 -29.56 -4.15
CA ILE A 235 0.74 -28.12 -4.38
C ILE A 235 1.73 -27.75 -5.48
N ASN A 236 1.22 -27.28 -6.61
CA ASN A 236 2.10 -26.92 -7.72
C ASN A 236 2.41 -25.43 -7.68
N GLN A 237 3.69 -25.12 -7.82
CA GLN A 237 4.13 -23.74 -8.03
C GLN A 237 4.36 -23.50 -9.52
N ASN A 238 3.80 -22.41 -10.03
CA ASN A 238 3.96 -21.98 -11.40
C ASN A 238 4.57 -20.58 -11.40
N LEU A 239 5.69 -20.42 -12.09
CA LEU A 239 6.12 -19.12 -12.58
C LEU A 239 5.61 -18.98 -14.00
N PHE A 240 4.99 -17.86 -14.33
CA PHE A 240 4.54 -17.59 -15.69
C PHE A 240 5.04 -16.21 -16.12
N ALA A 241 5.42 -16.10 -17.39
CA ALA A 241 5.63 -14.82 -18.03
C ALA A 241 4.95 -14.81 -19.39
N ALA A 242 4.33 -13.70 -19.72
CA ALA A 242 3.63 -13.54 -20.97
C ALA A 242 3.80 -12.13 -21.52
N GLY A 243 3.47 -11.99 -22.80
CA GLY A 243 3.44 -10.70 -23.45
C GLY A 243 2.45 -10.67 -24.59
N ARG A 244 1.96 -9.46 -24.85
CA ARG A 244 1.30 -9.14 -26.10
C ARG A 244 2.26 -9.34 -27.27
N ARG A 245 1.72 -9.63 -28.44
CA ARG A 245 2.45 -9.69 -29.72
C ARG A 245 2.19 -8.47 -30.62
N ALA A 246 1.58 -7.43 -30.04
CA ALA A 246 1.34 -6.13 -30.65
C ALA A 246 1.60 -5.02 -29.62
N ALA A 247 2.02 -3.85 -30.10
CA ALA A 247 2.20 -2.65 -29.29
C ALA A 247 0.92 -1.82 -29.38
N GLU A 248 0.16 -1.80 -28.29
CA GLU A 248 -1.14 -1.14 -28.19
C GLU A 248 -1.43 -0.87 -26.71
N ALA A 249 -2.11 0.24 -26.44
CA ALA A 249 -2.53 0.59 -25.09
C ALA A 249 -3.75 -0.25 -24.69
N HIS A 250 -3.65 -0.93 -23.55
CA HIS A 250 -4.73 -1.72 -22.95
C HIS A 250 -5.27 -0.98 -21.74
N ASP A 251 -6.58 -0.95 -21.60
CA ASP A 251 -7.29 -0.23 -20.54
C ASP A 251 -7.94 -1.17 -19.51
N SER A 252 -8.10 -2.46 -19.85
CA SER A 252 -8.87 -3.39 -19.04
C SER A 252 -8.21 -4.77 -18.98
N ILE A 253 -8.55 -5.53 -17.94
CA ILE A 253 -8.03 -6.88 -17.69
C ILE A 253 -9.16 -7.81 -17.25
N GLN A 254 -9.17 -9.01 -17.81
CA GLN A 254 -10.11 -10.07 -17.50
C GLN A 254 -9.36 -11.29 -16.97
N VAL A 255 -9.93 -11.93 -15.95
CA VAL A 255 -9.53 -13.26 -15.48
C VAL A 255 -10.67 -14.23 -15.77
N LEU A 256 -10.35 -15.41 -16.31
CA LEU A 256 -11.34 -16.44 -16.62
C LEU A 256 -10.72 -17.83 -16.51
N SER A 257 -11.56 -18.86 -16.44
CA SER A 257 -11.12 -20.25 -16.62
C SER A 257 -11.13 -20.62 -18.11
N SER A 258 -10.25 -21.53 -18.52
CA SER A 258 -10.24 -22.12 -19.87
C SER A 258 -11.55 -22.83 -20.21
N SER A 259 -12.29 -23.28 -19.19
CA SER A 259 -13.67 -23.76 -19.30
C SER A 259 -14.42 -23.58 -17.98
N GLY A 260 -15.74 -23.44 -18.06
CA GLY A 260 -16.60 -23.30 -16.88
C GLY A 260 -16.42 -21.96 -16.16
N ASN A 261 -17.05 -21.88 -14.98
CA ASN A 261 -17.04 -20.68 -14.16
C ASN A 261 -15.88 -20.69 -13.15
N ILE A 262 -15.62 -19.55 -12.53
CA ILE A 262 -14.62 -19.34 -11.48
C ILE A 262 -15.23 -18.69 -10.25
N SER A 263 -14.70 -19.05 -9.09
CA SER A 263 -14.94 -18.37 -7.81
C SER A 263 -13.61 -17.92 -7.21
N GLY A 264 -13.64 -16.91 -6.34
CA GLY A 264 -12.45 -16.38 -5.67
C GLY A 264 -12.53 -14.88 -5.41
N VAL A 265 -11.48 -14.31 -4.83
CA VAL A 265 -11.35 -12.86 -4.63
C VAL A 265 -10.19 -12.36 -5.48
N PHE A 266 -10.45 -11.33 -6.27
CA PHE A 266 -9.50 -10.74 -7.21
C PHE A 266 -9.32 -9.28 -6.87
N LYS A 267 -8.08 -8.84 -6.73
CA LYS A 267 -7.71 -7.48 -6.32
C LYS A 267 -6.74 -6.92 -7.33
N LEU A 268 -6.91 -5.65 -7.66
CA LEU A 268 -6.03 -4.91 -8.55
C LEU A 268 -5.44 -3.71 -7.82
N TYR A 269 -4.15 -3.51 -8.00
CA TYR A 269 -3.38 -2.41 -7.43
C TYR A 269 -2.60 -1.68 -8.52
N GLY A 270 -2.52 -0.35 -8.41
CA GLY A 270 -1.58 0.47 -9.16
C GLY A 270 -0.25 0.56 -8.43
N ILE A 271 0.87 0.53 -9.15
CA ILE A 271 2.21 0.66 -8.57
C ILE A 271 2.69 2.09 -8.83
N LYS A 272 2.87 2.86 -7.76
CA LYS A 272 3.38 4.25 -7.82
C LYS A 272 4.85 4.24 -8.21
N ASP A 273 5.21 5.13 -9.13
CA ASP A 273 6.61 5.47 -9.37
C ASP A 273 7.10 6.28 -8.15
N ALA A 274 8.21 5.85 -7.55
CA ALA A 274 8.75 6.42 -6.31
C ALA A 274 9.23 7.87 -6.47
#